data_AF-A0A8J6F1C8-F1
#
_entry.id   AF-A0A8J6F1C8-F1
#
_cell.length_a   1.000
_cell.length_b   1.000
_cell.length_c   1.000
_cell.angle_alpha   90.00
_cell.angle_beta   90.00
_cell.angle_gamma   90.00
#
_symmetry.space_group_name_H-M   'P 1'
#
loop_
_entity.id
_entity.type
_entity.pdbx_description
1 polymer ?
#
loop_
_entity_poly.entity_id
_entity_poly.type
_entity_poly.pdbx_seq_one_letter_code
_entity_poly.pdbx_strand_id
1 'polypeptide(L)'
;MAMSLIQACRSLALSTWLISYCFVHLLCMDFTVAEKEEWYTAFVNITYHDPASGTNRTEKSECGRYGEHSLKQDASGLAVMPSPQDKLACDPAAKFPVPAHAGRWVALIPIGNCTCRDKIRHAALHNASAVLIYNVGFGNDTITMSHPGIEDIVAIMIPEPKGKEIASLIEKNLNVTIYITIGTRNLQKFVSRTSVVFVSISFIVLMIISLAWLVFYYIQRFRYANARDRNQRRLGDAAKKAISKLQVRTIKKGDKETEPDFDNCAVCIEGYKPNDVVRILPCR
;
A
#
# COMPACT_ATOMS: atom_id res chain seq x y z
N MET A 1 -8.35 -24.04 37.91
CA MET A 1 -7.84 -24.86 36.78
C MET A 1 -6.74 -24.07 36.09
N ALA A 2 -5.48 -24.42 36.35
CA ALA A 2 -4.34 -23.73 35.77
C ALA A 2 -4.16 -24.19 34.32
N MET A 3 -4.41 -23.30 33.35
CA MET A 3 -3.98 -23.54 31.98
C MET A 3 -2.48 -23.78 31.98
N SER A 4 -2.07 -24.96 31.51
CA SER A 4 -0.67 -25.33 31.37
C SER A 4 0.04 -24.26 30.52
N LEU A 5 1.17 -23.76 31.02
CA LEU A 5 2.00 -22.73 30.40
C LEU A 5 2.33 -23.04 28.92
N ILE A 6 2.37 -24.34 28.59
CA ILE A 6 2.65 -24.88 27.26
C ILE A 6 1.50 -24.55 26.28
N GLN A 7 0.25 -24.57 26.76
CA GLN A 7 -0.93 -24.32 25.96
C GLN A 7 -1.13 -22.81 25.69
N ALA A 8 -0.77 -21.96 26.66
CA ALA A 8 -0.69 -20.52 26.45
C ALA A 8 0.42 -20.15 25.45
N CYS A 9 1.61 -20.75 25.57
CA CYS A 9 2.72 -20.55 24.63
C CYS A 9 2.37 -21.00 23.20
N ARG A 10 1.70 -22.14 23.03
CA ARG A 10 1.25 -22.61 21.71
C ARG A 10 0.20 -21.68 21.08
N SER A 11 -0.73 -21.16 21.88
CA SER A 11 -1.75 -20.22 21.41
C SER A 11 -1.14 -18.89 20.94
N LEU A 12 -0.19 -18.35 21.70
CA LEU A 12 0.55 -17.14 21.34
C LEU A 12 1.44 -17.34 20.10
N ALA A 13 2.09 -18.50 19.96
CA ALA A 13 2.87 -18.84 18.77
C ALA A 13 1.99 -18.97 17.52
N LEU A 14 0.81 -19.59 17.62
CA LEU A 14 -0.14 -19.70 16.52
C LEU A 14 -0.74 -18.36 16.11
N SER A 15 -1.08 -17.49 17.07
CA SER A 15 -1.64 -16.18 16.76
C SER A 15 -0.61 -15.28 16.06
N THR A 16 0.64 -15.28 16.54
CA THR A 16 1.73 -14.53 15.90
C THR A 16 2.05 -15.05 14.50
N TRP A 17 2.00 -16.36 14.29
CA TRP A 17 2.19 -16.96 12.96
C TRP A 17 1.07 -16.59 11.99
N LEU A 18 -0.18 -16.66 12.44
CA LEU A 18 -1.36 -16.29 11.64
C LEU A 18 -1.37 -14.78 11.31
N ILE A 19 -1.01 -13.92 12.26
CA ILE A 19 -0.90 -12.47 12.03
C ILE A 19 0.21 -12.19 11.02
N SER A 20 1.38 -12.83 11.16
CA SER A 20 2.48 -12.67 10.20
C SER A 20 2.11 -13.18 8.81
N TYR A 21 1.42 -14.32 8.71
CA TYR A 21 0.98 -14.88 7.44
C TYR A 21 -0.06 -13.97 6.76
N CYS A 22 -1.07 -13.49 7.51
CA CYS A 22 -2.03 -12.51 7.00
C CYS A 22 -1.36 -11.22 6.55
N PHE A 23 -0.37 -10.70 7.30
CA PHE A 23 0.34 -9.48 6.93
C PHE A 23 1.15 -9.66 5.64
N VAL A 24 1.84 -10.79 5.49
CA VAL A 24 2.57 -11.13 4.27
C VAL A 24 1.62 -11.30 3.08
N HIS A 25 0.47 -11.93 3.28
CA HIS A 25 -0.54 -12.08 2.22
C HIS A 25 -1.19 -10.74 1.82
N LEU A 26 -1.45 -9.86 2.79
CA LEU A 26 -1.99 -8.52 2.55
C LEU A 26 -0.98 -7.69 1.73
N LEU A 27 0.29 -7.71 2.12
CA LEU A 27 1.38 -7.04 1.41
C LEU A 27 1.64 -7.64 0.02
N CYS A 28 1.40 -8.93 -0.17
CA CYS A 28 1.54 -9.60 -1.47
C CYS A 28 0.40 -9.24 -2.43
N MET A 29 -0.82 -9.00 -1.92
CA MET A 29 -1.96 -8.53 -2.73
C MET A 29 -1.82 -7.07 -3.17
N ASP A 30 -1.12 -6.23 -2.40
CA ASP A 30 -0.75 -4.86 -2.81
C ASP A 30 0.40 -4.82 -3.85
N PHE A 31 1.01 -5.97 -4.17
CA PHE A 31 2.12 -6.11 -5.11
C PHE A 31 1.67 -6.17 -6.58
N THR A 32 0.40 -5.90 -6.88
CA THR A 32 0.01 -5.65 -8.27
C THR A 32 0.78 -4.44 -8.77
N VAL A 33 1.60 -4.69 -9.78
CA VAL A 33 2.47 -3.73 -10.45
C VAL A 33 1.65 -2.48 -10.77
N ALA A 34 1.91 -1.39 -10.06
CA ALA A 34 1.39 -0.10 -10.47
C ALA A 34 2.14 0.28 -11.74
N GLU A 35 1.49 0.07 -12.87
CA GLU A 35 1.93 0.65 -14.12
C GLU A 35 2.08 2.15 -13.91
N LYS A 36 3.23 2.65 -14.35
CA LYS A 36 3.52 4.07 -14.41
C LYS A 36 2.46 4.72 -15.31
N GLU A 37 1.46 5.38 -14.72
CA GLU A 37 0.49 6.17 -15.49
C GLU A 37 1.20 7.40 -16.08
N GLU A 38 1.66 7.22 -17.32
CA GLU A 38 2.18 8.28 -18.17
C GLU A 38 1.07 8.72 -19.13
N TRP A 39 0.76 10.01 -19.14
CA TRP A 39 -0.26 10.56 -20.02
C TRP A 39 0.13 11.96 -20.50
N TYR A 40 -0.42 12.35 -21.65
CA TYR A 40 -0.11 13.63 -22.30
C TYR A 40 -1.37 14.47 -22.37
N THR A 41 -1.28 15.73 -21.95
CA THR A 41 -2.32 16.72 -22.28
C THR A 41 -2.19 17.13 -23.74
N ALA A 42 -3.24 17.78 -24.26
CA ALA A 42 -3.28 18.39 -25.57
C ALA A 42 -3.78 19.83 -25.45
N PHE A 43 -3.14 20.73 -26.18
CA PHE A 43 -3.73 22.03 -26.44
C PHE A 43 -4.75 21.88 -27.56
N VAL A 44 -5.95 22.42 -27.33
CA VAL A 44 -7.01 22.53 -28.31
C VAL A 44 -7.18 24.01 -28.63
N ASN A 45 -6.89 24.38 -29.88
CA ASN A 45 -7.11 25.71 -30.39
C ASN A 45 -8.29 25.68 -31.37
N ILE A 46 -9.31 26.49 -31.10
CA ILE A 46 -10.49 26.61 -31.95
C ILE A 46 -10.49 27.98 -32.63
N THR A 47 -10.80 27.99 -33.93
CA THR A 47 -10.93 29.22 -34.72
C THR A 47 -12.25 29.20 -35.46
N TYR A 48 -13.05 30.26 -35.31
CA TYR A 48 -14.32 30.41 -36.01
C TYR A 48 -14.61 31.87 -36.32
N HIS A 49 -15.38 32.11 -37.38
CA HIS A 49 -15.84 33.44 -37.75
C HIS A 49 -17.06 33.82 -36.91
N ASP A 50 -16.94 34.83 -36.06
CA ASP A 50 -18.03 35.28 -35.20
C ASP A 50 -18.94 36.25 -35.97
N PRO A 51 -20.21 35.89 -36.26
CA PRO A 51 -21.12 36.74 -37.00
C PRO A 51 -21.53 38.01 -36.25
N ALA A 52 -21.42 38.03 -34.91
CA ALA A 52 -21.80 39.20 -34.11
C ALA A 52 -20.73 40.29 -34.14
N SER A 53 -19.45 39.92 -34.10
CA SER A 53 -18.32 40.86 -34.15
C SER A 53 -17.75 41.05 -35.55
N GLY A 54 -18.05 40.17 -36.50
CA GLY A 54 -17.48 40.19 -37.85
C GLY A 54 -15.97 39.88 -37.88
N THR A 55 -15.45 39.24 -36.83
CA THR A 55 -14.02 38.92 -36.69
C THR A 55 -13.79 37.43 -36.43
N ASN A 56 -12.61 36.95 -36.78
CA ASN A 56 -12.20 35.58 -36.46
C ASN A 56 -11.83 35.50 -34.98
N ARG A 57 -12.63 34.76 -34.21
CA ARG A 57 -12.30 34.41 -32.82
C ARG A 57 -11.41 33.18 -32.80
N THR A 58 -10.36 33.27 -32.00
CA THR A 58 -9.42 32.18 -31.76
C THR A 58 -9.24 31.99 -30.27
N GLU A 59 -9.38 30.76 -29.80
CA GLU A 59 -9.23 30.42 -28.38
C GLU A 59 -8.40 29.16 -28.24
N LYS A 60 -7.35 29.25 -27.42
CA LYS A 60 -6.45 28.14 -27.11
C LYS A 60 -6.59 27.73 -25.65
N SER A 61 -6.84 26.44 -25.41
CA SER A 61 -6.97 25.86 -24.07
C SER A 61 -6.23 24.52 -23.95
N GLU A 62 -5.47 24.32 -22.87
CA GLU A 62 -4.87 23.02 -22.53
C GLU A 62 -5.89 22.15 -21.79
N CYS A 63 -6.87 21.63 -22.51
CA CYS A 63 -7.95 20.84 -21.91
C CYS A 63 -8.00 19.40 -22.43
N GLY A 64 -7.28 19.07 -23.50
CA GLY A 64 -7.31 17.74 -24.07
C GLY A 64 -6.43 16.75 -23.30
N ARG A 65 -6.78 15.47 -23.36
CA ARG A 65 -5.97 14.34 -22.87
C ARG A 65 -5.84 13.32 -23.98
N TYR A 66 -4.62 12.98 -24.38
CA TYR A 66 -4.40 11.97 -25.41
C TYR A 66 -4.87 10.60 -24.94
N GLY A 67 -5.45 9.83 -25.88
CA GLY A 67 -5.66 8.40 -25.68
C GLY A 67 -4.32 7.68 -25.43
N GLU A 68 -4.37 6.56 -24.73
CA GLU A 68 -3.20 5.76 -24.35
C GLU A 68 -2.35 5.43 -25.57
N HIS A 69 -2.99 4.86 -26.58
CA HIS A 69 -2.39 4.39 -27.83
C HIS A 69 -2.43 5.43 -28.95
N SER A 70 -2.90 6.65 -28.65
CA SER A 70 -3.09 7.73 -29.63
C SER A 70 -1.76 8.22 -30.20
N LEU A 71 -1.75 8.56 -31.49
CA LEU A 71 -0.58 9.15 -32.12
C LEU A 71 -0.29 10.53 -31.49
N LYS A 72 0.91 10.70 -30.93
CA LYS A 72 1.31 11.93 -30.23
C LYS A 72 1.93 12.92 -31.23
N GLN A 73 1.09 13.53 -32.06
CA GLN A 73 1.49 14.52 -33.07
C GLN A 73 0.46 15.63 -33.21
N ASP A 74 0.86 16.73 -33.86
CA ASP A 74 -0.06 17.81 -34.18
C ASP A 74 -1.07 17.38 -35.27
N ALA A 75 -2.32 17.80 -35.12
CA ALA A 75 -3.36 17.54 -36.11
C ALA A 75 -4.36 18.70 -36.18
N SER A 76 -4.94 18.90 -37.36
CA SER A 76 -5.87 20.00 -37.58
C SER A 76 -6.84 19.72 -38.71
N GLY A 77 -7.99 20.40 -38.63
CA GLY A 77 -9.03 20.33 -39.64
C GLY A 77 -10.33 21.00 -39.21
N LEU A 78 -11.29 21.04 -40.12
CA LEU A 78 -12.65 21.48 -39.84
C LEU A 78 -13.34 20.52 -38.88
N ALA A 79 -13.96 21.02 -37.82
CA ALA A 79 -14.73 20.22 -36.88
C ALA A 79 -16.03 19.74 -37.52
N VAL A 80 -16.27 18.43 -37.50
CA VAL A 80 -17.48 17.82 -38.05
C VAL A 80 -18.08 16.88 -37.02
N MET A 81 -19.38 17.04 -36.77
CA MET A 81 -20.15 16.12 -35.93
C MET A 81 -20.79 15.02 -36.77
N PRO A 82 -21.03 13.81 -36.21
CA PRO A 82 -21.79 12.77 -36.88
C PRO A 82 -23.19 13.23 -37.30
N SER A 83 -23.75 12.57 -38.31
CA SER A 83 -25.14 12.78 -38.76
C SER A 83 -26.14 12.65 -37.60
N PRO A 84 -27.24 13.42 -37.60
CA PRO A 84 -28.26 13.34 -36.54
C PRO A 84 -28.86 11.95 -36.31
N GLN A 85 -28.79 11.05 -37.31
CA GLN A 85 -29.26 9.67 -37.22
C GLN A 85 -28.36 8.79 -36.33
N ASP A 86 -27.07 9.13 -36.23
CA ASP A 86 -26.11 8.45 -35.35
C ASP A 86 -25.18 9.47 -34.68
N LYS A 87 -25.73 10.25 -33.76
CA LYS A 87 -25.00 11.30 -33.02
C LYS A 87 -23.79 10.77 -32.23
N LEU A 88 -23.78 9.47 -31.93
CA LEU A 88 -22.73 8.85 -31.13
C LEU A 88 -21.62 8.21 -31.99
N ALA A 89 -21.78 8.16 -33.32
CA ALA A 89 -20.89 7.46 -34.25
C ALA A 89 -20.63 6.00 -33.85
N CYS A 90 -21.67 5.32 -33.36
CA CYS A 90 -21.56 3.92 -32.94
C CYS A 90 -21.85 2.93 -34.06
N ASP A 91 -22.50 3.36 -35.14
CA ASP A 91 -22.72 2.56 -36.33
C ASP A 91 -21.45 2.57 -37.21
N PRO A 92 -20.94 1.42 -37.68
CA PRO A 92 -19.88 1.38 -38.70
C PRO A 92 -20.20 2.16 -39.98
N ALA A 93 -21.48 2.35 -40.30
CA ALA A 93 -21.97 3.16 -41.41
C ALA A 93 -22.26 4.63 -41.02
N ALA A 94 -21.79 5.09 -39.85
CA ALA A 94 -21.95 6.46 -39.38
C ALA A 94 -21.46 7.46 -40.44
N LYS A 95 -22.35 8.38 -40.83
CA LYS A 95 -22.02 9.40 -41.83
C LYS A 95 -21.53 10.66 -41.16
N PHE A 96 -20.43 11.20 -41.70
CA PHE A 96 -19.90 12.52 -41.35
C PHE A 96 -20.15 13.48 -42.52
N PRO A 97 -20.93 14.56 -42.34
CA PRO A 97 -21.21 15.54 -43.38
C PRO A 97 -20.00 16.46 -43.60
N VAL A 98 -18.90 15.89 -44.10
CA VAL A 98 -17.66 16.64 -44.39
C VAL A 98 -17.85 17.42 -45.70
N PRO A 99 -17.65 18.75 -45.70
CA PRO A 99 -17.71 19.52 -46.93
C PRO A 99 -16.65 19.06 -47.94
N ALA A 100 -16.98 18.96 -49.22
CA ALA A 100 -16.05 18.47 -50.26
C ALA A 100 -14.75 19.29 -50.39
N HIS A 101 -14.78 20.56 -49.98
CA HIS A 101 -13.62 21.46 -49.97
C HIS A 101 -12.83 21.43 -48.65
N ALA A 102 -13.33 20.73 -47.63
CA ALA A 102 -12.65 20.60 -46.35
C ALA A 102 -11.51 19.59 -46.49
N GLY A 103 -10.32 20.07 -46.87
CA GLY A 103 -9.16 19.21 -47.12
C GLY A 103 -8.84 18.29 -45.93
N ARG A 104 -8.79 18.83 -44.71
CA ARG A 104 -8.65 18.06 -43.46
C ARG A 104 -9.81 18.36 -42.53
N TRP A 105 -10.28 17.34 -41.80
CA TRP A 105 -11.38 17.46 -40.86
C TRP A 105 -11.12 16.67 -39.57
N VAL A 106 -11.75 17.09 -38.49
CA VAL A 106 -11.63 16.51 -37.15
C VAL A 106 -13.02 16.08 -36.69
N ALA A 107 -13.17 14.83 -36.30
CA ALA A 107 -14.45 14.32 -35.81
C ALA A 107 -14.69 14.78 -34.36
N LEU A 108 -15.80 15.45 -34.09
CA LEU A 108 -16.25 15.79 -32.73
C LEU A 108 -17.36 14.84 -32.31
N ILE A 109 -17.12 13.98 -31.32
CA ILE A 109 -18.03 12.89 -30.94
C ILE A 109 -18.25 12.88 -29.41
N PRO A 110 -19.49 12.88 -28.90
CA PRO A 110 -19.74 12.68 -27.47
C PRO A 110 -19.40 11.26 -27.01
N ILE A 111 -18.99 11.12 -25.75
CA ILE A 111 -19.01 9.82 -25.07
C ILE A 111 -20.44 9.25 -25.09
N GLY A 112 -20.57 7.93 -25.20
CA GLY A 112 -21.87 7.29 -25.37
C GLY A 112 -21.83 5.82 -25.00
N ASN A 113 -22.75 5.05 -25.59
CA ASN A 113 -22.94 3.63 -25.31
C ASN A 113 -21.95 2.68 -26.01
N CYS A 114 -21.24 3.13 -27.04
CA CYS A 114 -20.15 2.37 -27.68
C CYS A 114 -18.77 2.83 -27.18
N THR A 115 -17.75 2.01 -27.45
CA THR A 115 -16.40 2.26 -26.95
C THR A 115 -15.74 3.45 -27.66
N CYS A 116 -14.77 4.10 -27.01
CA CYS A 116 -13.96 5.14 -27.64
C CYS A 116 -13.22 4.58 -28.87
N ARG A 117 -12.79 3.31 -28.80
CA ARG A 117 -12.17 2.59 -29.92
C ARG A 117 -13.07 2.56 -31.16
N ASP A 118 -14.34 2.23 -31.02
CA ASP A 118 -15.28 2.15 -32.15
C ASP A 118 -15.47 3.52 -32.79
N LYS A 119 -15.67 4.57 -31.97
CA LYS A 119 -15.79 5.96 -32.44
C LYS A 119 -14.55 6.40 -33.23
N ILE A 120 -13.35 6.13 -32.69
CA ILE A 120 -12.08 6.44 -33.34
C ILE A 120 -11.96 5.67 -34.67
N ARG A 121 -12.32 4.39 -34.67
CA ARG A 121 -12.29 3.54 -35.86
C ARG A 121 -13.20 4.06 -36.96
N HIS A 122 -14.45 4.37 -36.64
CA HIS A 122 -15.42 4.86 -37.62
C HIS A 122 -14.97 6.20 -38.21
N ALA A 123 -14.51 7.13 -37.38
CA ALA A 123 -13.96 8.40 -37.88
C ALA A 123 -12.71 8.19 -38.77
N ALA A 124 -11.79 7.31 -38.38
CA ALA A 124 -10.61 6.98 -39.15
C ALA A 124 -10.95 6.38 -40.52
N LEU A 125 -11.96 5.49 -40.60
CA LEU A 125 -12.46 4.92 -41.87
C LEU A 125 -13.01 5.99 -42.82
N HIS A 126 -13.43 7.14 -42.29
CA HIS A 126 -13.89 8.30 -43.08
C HIS A 126 -12.78 9.33 -43.32
N ASN A 127 -11.50 8.97 -43.15
CA ASN A 127 -10.33 9.83 -43.36
C ASN A 127 -10.29 11.06 -42.43
N ALA A 128 -10.76 10.92 -41.19
CA ALA A 128 -10.57 11.96 -40.19
C ALA A 128 -9.07 12.17 -39.93
N SER A 129 -8.65 13.43 -39.81
CA SER A 129 -7.27 13.77 -39.45
C SER A 129 -6.99 13.62 -37.96
N ALA A 130 -8.03 13.76 -37.14
CA ALA A 130 -8.04 13.53 -35.70
C ALA A 130 -9.46 13.27 -35.20
N VAL A 131 -9.55 12.72 -33.98
CA VAL A 131 -10.80 12.41 -33.30
C VAL A 131 -10.82 13.08 -31.93
N LEU A 132 -11.82 13.93 -31.72
CA LEU A 132 -12.05 14.71 -30.53
C LEU A 132 -13.28 14.15 -29.81
N ILE A 133 -13.05 13.36 -28.77
CA ILE A 133 -14.13 12.77 -27.97
C ILE A 133 -14.39 13.68 -26.77
N TYR A 134 -15.60 14.16 -26.57
CA TYR A 134 -15.91 14.97 -25.40
C TYR A 134 -16.74 14.21 -24.37
N ASN A 135 -16.44 14.45 -23.10
CA ASN A 135 -17.09 13.78 -22.00
C ASN A 135 -18.56 14.26 -21.84
N VAL A 136 -19.40 13.46 -21.17
CA VAL A 136 -20.79 13.79 -20.84
C VAL A 136 -21.05 13.33 -19.41
N GLY A 137 -21.27 14.27 -18.48
CA GLY A 137 -21.61 14.00 -17.08
C GLY A 137 -20.45 14.04 -16.08
N PHE A 138 -19.21 14.17 -16.54
CA PHE A 138 -18.00 14.20 -15.68
C PHE A 138 -17.40 15.62 -15.53
N GLY A 139 -18.13 16.66 -15.94
CA GLY A 139 -17.70 18.05 -15.77
C GLY A 139 -16.37 18.36 -16.48
N ASN A 140 -15.38 18.83 -15.70
CA ASN A 140 -14.08 19.26 -16.20
C ASN A 140 -13.05 18.12 -16.36
N ASP A 141 -13.38 16.91 -15.92
CA ASP A 141 -12.43 15.81 -15.84
C ASP A 141 -12.30 15.07 -17.18
N THR A 142 -11.05 14.73 -17.53
CA THR A 142 -10.70 13.92 -18.70
C THR A 142 -9.95 12.65 -18.27
N ILE A 143 -10.31 11.54 -18.91
CA ILE A 143 -9.67 10.23 -18.68
C ILE A 143 -8.81 9.85 -19.88
N THR A 144 -7.76 9.06 -19.64
CA THR A 144 -7.00 8.47 -20.74
C THR A 144 -7.86 7.41 -21.40
N MET A 145 -8.23 7.61 -22.66
CA MET A 145 -9.02 6.65 -23.42
C MET A 145 -8.15 5.46 -23.82
N SER A 146 -8.60 4.22 -23.57
CA SER A 146 -7.95 3.04 -24.12
C SER A 146 -8.60 2.64 -25.45
N HIS A 147 -7.78 2.41 -26.47
CA HIS A 147 -8.23 2.09 -27.83
C HIS A 147 -7.21 1.20 -28.58
N PRO A 148 -6.93 -0.02 -28.07
CA PRO A 148 -5.87 -0.86 -28.60
C PRO A 148 -6.08 -1.21 -30.08
N GLY A 149 -4.98 -1.28 -30.84
CA GLY A 149 -4.98 -1.61 -32.27
C GLY A 149 -5.39 -0.48 -33.22
N ILE A 150 -5.45 0.77 -32.73
CA ILE A 150 -5.62 1.98 -33.53
C ILE A 150 -4.62 3.02 -33.02
N GLU A 151 -3.50 3.18 -33.71
CA GLU A 151 -2.34 3.98 -33.25
C GLU A 151 -1.88 5.04 -34.26
N ASP A 152 -2.49 5.07 -35.44
CA ASP A 152 -2.12 5.88 -36.60
C ASP A 152 -2.88 7.22 -36.68
N ILE A 153 -3.83 7.44 -35.78
CA ILE A 153 -4.64 8.66 -35.73
C ILE A 153 -4.51 9.38 -34.37
N VAL A 154 -4.57 10.71 -34.42
CA VAL A 154 -4.62 11.54 -33.23
C VAL A 154 -6.02 11.45 -32.62
N ALA A 155 -6.13 10.81 -31.45
CA ALA A 155 -7.34 10.75 -30.65
C ALA A 155 -7.12 11.41 -29.27
N ILE A 156 -7.96 12.39 -28.93
CA ILE A 156 -7.90 13.08 -27.64
C ILE A 156 -9.30 13.17 -27.01
N MET A 157 -9.35 13.14 -25.68
CA MET A 157 -10.55 13.42 -24.90
C MET A 157 -10.55 14.86 -24.41
N ILE A 158 -11.69 15.55 -24.47
CA ILE A 158 -11.87 16.89 -23.90
C ILE A 158 -13.01 16.93 -22.87
N PRO A 159 -13.02 17.93 -21.96
CA PRO A 159 -14.09 18.13 -21.00
C PRO A 159 -15.44 18.40 -21.66
N GLU A 160 -16.50 18.11 -20.92
CA GLU A 160 -17.87 18.32 -21.37
C GLU A 160 -18.16 19.79 -21.76
N PRO A 161 -17.78 20.81 -20.95
CA PRO A 161 -18.07 22.19 -21.30
C PRO A 161 -17.44 22.61 -22.62
N LYS A 162 -16.18 22.20 -22.86
CA LYS A 162 -15.47 22.53 -24.10
C LYS A 162 -16.07 21.81 -25.30
N GLY A 163 -16.42 20.54 -25.15
CA GLY A 163 -17.09 19.79 -26.21
C GLY A 163 -18.46 20.37 -26.59
N LYS A 164 -19.27 20.73 -25.59
CA LYS A 164 -20.58 21.37 -25.79
C LYS A 164 -20.46 22.76 -26.42
N GLU A 165 -19.44 23.54 -26.05
CA GLU A 165 -19.16 24.82 -26.69
C GLU A 165 -18.92 24.66 -28.19
N ILE A 166 -18.00 23.76 -28.58
CA ILE A 166 -17.67 23.50 -29.98
C ILE A 166 -18.91 22.96 -30.72
N ALA A 167 -19.64 22.02 -30.12
CA ALA A 167 -20.88 21.48 -30.70
C ALA A 167 -21.91 22.59 -30.93
N SER A 168 -22.11 23.50 -29.96
CA SER A 168 -23.05 24.63 -30.09
C SER A 168 -22.68 25.56 -31.24
N LEU A 169 -21.39 25.80 -31.49
CA LEU A 169 -20.93 26.60 -32.62
C LEU A 169 -21.24 25.91 -33.95
N ILE A 170 -21.00 24.60 -34.05
CA ILE A 170 -21.31 23.81 -35.26
C ILE A 170 -22.82 23.76 -35.51
N GLU A 171 -23.65 23.59 -34.47
CA GLU A 171 -25.11 23.61 -34.59
C GLU A 171 -25.67 24.95 -35.06
N LYS A 172 -24.96 26.06 -34.78
CA LYS A 172 -25.26 27.40 -35.32
C LYS A 172 -24.77 27.59 -36.76
N ASN A 173 -24.36 26.50 -37.43
CA ASN A 173 -23.84 26.50 -38.80
C ASN A 173 -22.57 27.36 -38.96
N LEU A 174 -21.71 27.39 -37.93
CA LEU A 174 -20.41 28.02 -37.99
C LEU A 174 -19.32 27.01 -38.32
N ASN A 175 -18.42 27.39 -39.23
CA ASN A 175 -17.25 26.58 -39.55
C ASN A 175 -16.19 26.76 -38.48
N VAL A 176 -16.04 25.75 -37.61
CA VAL A 176 -15.04 25.74 -36.54
C VAL A 176 -13.82 24.95 -37.01
N THR A 177 -12.66 25.58 -37.10
CA THR A 177 -11.39 24.91 -37.36
C THR A 177 -10.74 24.56 -36.02
N ILE A 178 -10.26 23.32 -35.88
CA ILE A 178 -9.58 22.84 -34.68
C ILE A 178 -8.12 22.58 -35.02
N TYR A 179 -7.23 23.01 -34.13
CA TYR A 179 -5.81 22.73 -34.16
C TYR A 179 -5.39 22.11 -32.82
N ILE A 180 -4.91 20.87 -32.87
CA ILE A 180 -4.48 20.06 -31.74
C ILE A 180 -2.96 20.06 -31.72
N THR A 181 -2.37 20.44 -30.58
CA THR A 181 -0.92 20.27 -30.37
C THR A 181 -0.62 19.45 -29.13
N ILE A 182 0.56 18.85 -29.11
CA ILE A 182 1.07 18.15 -27.93
C ILE A 182 1.18 19.14 -26.76
N GLY A 183 0.66 18.75 -25.60
CA GLY A 183 0.74 19.50 -24.36
C GLY A 183 1.81 18.97 -23.42
N THR A 184 1.58 19.18 -22.12
CA THR A 184 2.40 18.70 -21.03
C THR A 184 2.40 17.17 -20.91
N ARG A 185 3.60 16.60 -20.80
CA ARG A 185 3.80 15.20 -20.40
C ARG A 185 3.64 15.07 -18.89
N ASN A 186 2.55 14.45 -18.45
CA ASN A 186 2.30 14.17 -17.06
C ASN A 186 2.79 12.77 -16.71
N LEU A 187 3.66 12.71 -15.72
CA LEU A 187 4.12 11.47 -15.12
C LEU A 187 3.55 11.42 -13.71
N GLN A 188 2.53 10.59 -13.48
CA GLN A 188 2.17 10.29 -12.11
C GLN A 188 3.22 9.32 -11.55
N LYS A 189 4.35 9.88 -11.11
CA LYS A 189 5.29 9.16 -10.26
C LYS A 189 4.57 8.90 -8.95
N PHE A 190 3.94 7.74 -8.82
CA PHE A 190 3.76 7.17 -7.49
C PHE A 190 5.15 7.20 -6.84
N VAL A 191 5.29 7.93 -5.72
CA VAL A 191 6.50 7.92 -4.88
C VAL A 191 6.93 6.46 -4.80
N SER A 192 8.15 6.19 -5.30
CA SER A 192 8.52 4.87 -5.79
C SER A 192 8.01 3.80 -4.83
N ARG A 193 7.01 3.02 -5.24
CA ARG A 193 6.53 1.89 -4.43
C ARG A 193 7.73 1.05 -4.00
N THR A 194 8.76 0.96 -4.83
CA THR A 194 10.08 0.38 -4.54
C THR A 194 10.78 0.97 -3.30
N SER A 195 10.80 2.30 -3.09
CA SER A 195 11.39 2.89 -1.88
C SER A 195 10.54 2.62 -0.64
N VAL A 196 9.22 2.71 -0.76
CA VAL A 196 8.29 2.40 0.35
C VAL A 196 8.38 0.92 0.73
N VAL A 197 8.47 0.03 -0.26
CA VAL A 197 8.66 -1.42 -0.11
C VAL A 197 10.03 -1.74 0.49
N PHE A 198 11.09 -1.06 0.06
CA PHE A 198 12.42 -1.26 0.63
C PHE A 198 12.47 -0.88 2.13
N VAL A 199 11.84 0.25 2.48
CA VAL A 199 11.74 0.70 3.88
C VAL A 199 10.88 -0.25 4.72
N SER A 200 9.74 -0.72 4.19
CA SER A 200 8.86 -1.64 4.92
C SER A 200 9.48 -3.02 5.12
N ILE A 201 10.15 -3.58 4.12
CA ILE A 201 10.88 -4.86 4.25
C ILE A 201 11.97 -4.74 5.33
N SER A 202 12.74 -3.65 5.31
CA SER A 202 13.80 -3.41 6.30
C SER A 202 13.24 -3.37 7.73
N PHE A 203 12.11 -2.70 7.93
CA PHE A 203 11.45 -2.62 9.24
C PHE A 203 10.94 -4.00 9.72
N ILE A 204 10.34 -4.79 8.83
CA ILE A 204 9.83 -6.15 9.15
C ILE A 204 10.98 -7.06 9.57
N VAL A 205 12.10 -7.04 8.84
CA VAL A 205 13.28 -7.86 9.17
C VAL A 205 13.82 -7.51 10.56
N LEU A 206 13.94 -6.22 10.89
CA LEU A 206 14.38 -5.77 12.22
C LEU A 206 13.41 -6.20 13.33
N MET A 207 12.10 -6.13 13.08
CA MET A 207 11.09 -6.58 14.03
C MET A 207 11.21 -8.09 14.31
N ILE A 208 11.40 -8.91 13.28
CA ILE A 208 11.56 -10.37 13.41
C ILE A 208 12.84 -10.69 14.20
N ILE A 209 13.95 -10.04 13.90
CA ILE A 209 15.23 -10.25 14.61
C ILE A 209 15.08 -9.90 16.10
N SER A 210 14.47 -8.75 16.42
CA SER A 210 14.21 -8.32 17.80
C SER A 210 13.34 -9.33 18.56
N LEU A 211 12.26 -9.79 17.93
CA LEU A 211 11.34 -10.77 18.53
C LEU A 211 12.03 -12.12 18.78
N ALA A 212 12.80 -12.62 17.81
CA ALA A 212 13.54 -13.86 17.94
C ALA A 212 14.56 -13.79 19.08
N TRP A 213 15.27 -12.66 19.21
CA TRP A 213 16.23 -12.43 20.29
C TRP A 213 15.55 -12.42 21.66
N LEU A 214 14.40 -11.75 21.78
CA LEU A 214 13.60 -11.71 23.01
C LEU A 214 13.10 -13.12 23.39
N VAL A 215 12.56 -13.89 22.44
CA VAL A 215 12.11 -15.26 22.68
C VAL A 215 13.27 -16.13 23.16
N PHE A 216 14.43 -16.04 22.51
CA PHE A 216 15.61 -16.79 22.93
C PHE A 216 16.10 -16.38 24.32
N TYR A 217 16.14 -15.09 24.61
CA TYR A 217 16.47 -14.56 25.95
C TYR A 217 15.54 -15.12 27.02
N TYR A 218 14.22 -15.12 26.79
CA TYR A 218 13.25 -15.68 27.73
C TYR A 218 13.41 -17.18 27.93
N ILE A 219 13.62 -17.95 26.85
CA ILE A 219 13.86 -19.41 26.94
C ILE A 219 15.15 -19.68 27.72
N GLN A 220 16.24 -18.99 27.41
CA GLN A 220 17.50 -19.13 28.14
C GLN A 220 17.34 -18.75 29.60
N ARG A 221 16.70 -17.62 29.90
CA ARG A 221 16.47 -17.15 31.27
C ARG A 221 15.64 -18.14 32.07
N PHE A 222 14.59 -18.71 31.48
CA PHE A 222 13.76 -19.72 32.12
C PHE A 222 14.53 -21.02 32.37
N ARG A 223 15.29 -21.50 31.37
CA ARG A 223 16.14 -22.69 31.52
C ARG A 223 17.21 -22.49 32.60
N TYR A 224 17.84 -21.32 32.63
CA TYR A 224 18.86 -20.97 33.63
C TYR A 224 18.27 -20.88 35.03
N ALA A 225 17.12 -20.22 35.20
CA ALA A 225 16.41 -20.14 36.48
C ALA A 225 16.02 -21.54 37.00
N ASN A 226 15.46 -22.40 36.13
CA ASN A 226 15.09 -23.76 36.49
C ASN A 226 16.29 -24.65 36.81
N ALA A 227 17.41 -24.49 36.09
CA ALA A 227 18.64 -25.21 36.39
C ALA A 227 19.20 -24.79 37.76
N ARG A 228 19.16 -23.49 38.07
CA ARG A 228 19.61 -22.96 39.37
C ARG A 228 18.72 -23.40 40.52
N ASP A 229 17.40 -23.37 40.36
CA ASP A 229 16.45 -23.84 41.36
C ASP A 229 16.66 -25.34 41.67
N ARG A 230 16.83 -26.18 40.63
CA ARG A 230 17.19 -27.60 40.83
C ARG A 230 18.50 -27.78 41.58
N ASN A 231 19.52 -26.99 41.26
CA ASN A 231 20.82 -27.10 41.92
C ASN A 231 20.75 -26.64 43.39
N GLN A 232 20.00 -25.58 43.69
CA GLN A 232 19.78 -25.11 45.06
C GLN A 232 19.00 -26.13 45.89
N ARG A 233 17.94 -26.75 45.35
CA ARG A 233 17.22 -27.82 46.04
C ARG A 233 18.13 -29.02 46.35
N ARG A 234 18.97 -29.43 45.40
CA ARG A 234 19.96 -30.51 45.61
C ARG A 234 20.96 -30.20 46.72
N LEU A 235 21.50 -28.98 46.75
CA LEU A 235 22.42 -28.54 47.81
C LEU A 235 21.72 -28.46 49.17
N GLY A 236 20.48 -27.96 49.20
CA GLY A 236 19.64 -27.91 50.40
C GLY A 236 19.34 -29.31 50.95
N ASP A 237 18.98 -30.26 50.10
CA ASP A 237 18.73 -31.66 50.48
C ASP A 237 20.00 -32.34 50.98
N ALA A 238 21.14 -32.09 50.33
CA ALA A 238 22.44 -32.61 50.77
C ALA A 238 22.84 -32.06 52.15
N ALA A 239 22.67 -30.75 52.38
CA ALA A 239 22.91 -30.13 53.67
C ALA A 239 21.97 -30.67 54.74
N LYS A 240 20.66 -30.79 54.46
CA LYS A 240 19.68 -31.36 55.39
C LYS A 240 20.04 -32.78 55.80
N LYS A 241 20.47 -33.60 54.83
CA LYS A 241 20.93 -34.98 55.06
C LYS A 241 22.23 -35.05 55.87
N ALA A 242 23.14 -34.10 55.67
CA ALA A 242 24.37 -34.02 56.46
C ALA A 242 24.06 -33.60 57.91
N ILE A 243 23.23 -32.56 58.11
CA ILE A 243 22.86 -32.05 59.43
C ILE A 243 22.06 -33.10 60.22
N SER A 244 21.21 -33.91 59.56
CA SER A 244 20.45 -34.99 60.24
C SER A 244 21.31 -36.14 60.77
N LYS A 245 22.55 -36.27 60.31
CA LYS A 245 23.49 -37.30 60.80
C LYS A 245 24.32 -36.85 62.00
N LEU A 246 24.29 -35.57 62.36
CA LEU A 246 25.00 -35.04 63.51
C LEU A 246 24.41 -35.60 64.80
N GLN A 247 25.28 -35.89 65.78
CA GLN A 247 24.85 -36.38 67.09
C GLN A 247 24.05 -35.28 67.79
N VAL A 248 22.85 -35.64 68.25
CA VAL A 248 21.97 -34.76 69.02
C VAL A 248 22.15 -35.07 70.50
N ARG A 249 22.40 -34.04 71.31
CA ARG A 249 22.47 -34.14 72.76
C ARG A 249 21.63 -33.03 73.38
N THR A 250 20.95 -33.34 74.47
CA THR A 250 20.26 -32.34 75.30
C THR A 250 21.17 -31.93 76.46
N ILE A 251 21.34 -30.63 76.66
CA ILE A 251 22.17 -30.07 77.73
C ILE A 251 21.45 -30.24 79.07
N LYS A 252 22.13 -30.83 80.05
CA LYS A 252 21.60 -31.06 81.40
C LYS A 252 22.04 -29.94 82.34
N LYS A 253 21.27 -29.72 83.41
CA LYS A 253 21.64 -28.78 84.49
C LYS A 253 22.94 -29.26 85.16
N GLY A 254 24.00 -28.45 85.09
CA GLY A 254 25.33 -28.78 85.63
C GLY A 254 26.35 -29.28 84.60
N ASP A 255 26.00 -29.26 83.31
CA ASP A 255 26.96 -29.50 82.22
C ASP A 255 27.94 -28.31 82.10
N LYS A 256 29.23 -28.59 81.81
CA LYS A 256 30.30 -27.57 81.70
C LYS A 256 29.98 -26.48 80.65
N GLU A 257 29.15 -26.82 79.66
CA GLU A 257 28.74 -25.91 78.60
C GLU A 257 27.79 -24.79 79.07
N THR A 258 27.29 -24.83 80.32
CA THR A 258 26.46 -23.78 80.95
C THR A 258 27.25 -22.80 81.83
N GLU A 259 28.57 -22.95 81.93
CA GLU A 259 29.45 -22.02 82.64
C GLU A 259 29.75 -20.76 81.81
N PRO A 260 29.93 -19.58 82.42
CA PRO A 260 30.09 -18.30 81.71
C PRO A 260 31.38 -18.20 80.87
N ASP A 261 32.36 -19.08 81.09
CA ASP A 261 33.64 -19.12 80.38
C ASP A 261 33.65 -20.09 79.18
N PHE A 262 32.50 -20.72 78.85
CA PHE A 262 32.39 -21.68 77.75
C PHE A 262 31.97 -21.01 76.43
N ASP A 263 32.36 -21.61 75.29
CA ASP A 263 32.04 -21.08 73.96
C ASP A 263 30.53 -20.99 73.70
N ASN A 264 30.09 -19.91 73.02
CA ASN A 264 28.70 -19.74 72.60
C ASN A 264 28.34 -20.65 71.42
N CYS A 265 27.04 -20.86 71.19
CA CYS A 265 26.55 -21.59 70.03
C CYS A 265 27.05 -20.93 68.72
N ALA A 266 27.78 -21.67 67.88
CA ALA A 266 28.35 -21.13 66.64
C ALA A 266 27.31 -20.63 65.60
N VAL A 267 26.04 -21.02 65.74
CA VAL A 267 24.96 -20.61 64.82
C VAL A 267 24.13 -19.46 65.38
N CYS A 268 23.71 -19.55 66.65
CA CYS A 268 22.87 -18.54 67.29
C CYS A 268 23.68 -17.46 68.02
N ILE A 269 24.97 -17.70 68.28
CA ILE A 269 25.92 -16.81 68.99
C ILE A 269 25.50 -16.52 70.44
N GLU A 270 24.57 -17.32 70.97
CA GLU A 270 24.06 -17.23 72.34
C GLU A 270 24.68 -18.31 73.24
N GLY A 271 24.76 -18.03 74.54
CA GLY A 271 25.19 -19.00 75.55
C GLY A 271 24.16 -20.12 75.74
N TYR A 272 24.64 -21.32 76.05
CA TYR A 272 23.79 -22.50 76.19
C TYR A 272 22.93 -22.47 77.46
N LYS A 273 21.70 -23.00 77.37
CA LYS A 273 20.77 -23.11 78.50
C LYS A 273 20.42 -24.57 78.81
N PRO A 274 20.02 -24.89 80.05
CA PRO A 274 19.56 -26.23 80.38
C PRO A 274 18.32 -26.62 79.56
N ASN A 275 18.29 -27.87 79.08
CA ASN A 275 17.30 -28.44 78.16
C ASN A 275 17.42 -28.02 76.69
N ASP A 276 18.43 -27.24 76.31
CA ASP A 276 18.69 -26.97 74.89
C ASP A 276 19.06 -28.25 74.16
N VAL A 277 18.48 -28.43 72.97
CA VAL A 277 18.78 -29.55 72.07
C VAL A 277 19.83 -29.09 71.07
N VAL A 278 21.07 -29.52 71.29
CA VAL A 278 22.21 -29.12 70.48
C VAL A 278 22.67 -30.25 69.58
N ARG A 279 23.21 -29.89 68.41
CA ARG A 279 23.87 -30.83 67.50
C ARG A 279 25.37 -30.65 67.63
N ILE A 280 26.07 -31.72 67.96
CA ILE A 280 27.52 -31.72 68.10
C ILE A 280 28.12 -31.86 66.71
N LEU A 281 28.95 -30.89 66.32
CA LEU A 281 29.72 -30.95 65.09
C LEU A 281 30.92 -31.89 65.31
N PRO A 282 31.15 -32.89 64.45
CA PRO A 282 32.33 -33.72 64.55
C PRO A 282 33.57 -32.85 64.29
N CYS A 283 34.52 -32.86 65.23
CA CYS A 283 35.87 -32.40 64.94
C CYS A 283 36.55 -33.41 64.02
N ARG A 284 37.39 -32.91 63.12
CA ARG A 284 38.36 -33.73 62.42
C ARG A 284 39.74 -33.26 62.81
#